data_AF-V9I7W4-F1
#
_entry.id   AF-V9I7W4-F1
#
_cell.length_a   1.000
_cell.length_b   1.000
_cell.length_c   1.000
_cell.angle_alpha   90.00
_cell.angle_beta   90.00
_cell.angle_gamma   90.00
#
_symmetry.space_group_name_H-M   'P 1'
#
loop_
_entity.id
_entity.type
_entity.pdbx_description
1 polymer ?
#
loop_
_entity_poly.entity_id
_entity_poly.type
_entity_poly.pdbx_seq_one_letter_code
_entity_poly.pdbx_strand_id
1 'polypeptide(L)'
;MLWDTCIWRSKFGTNEITEENVRKDYLDIGLCFIHGKDKDGKTMFVIKCSLHTKGSKEFNQLQKLVVYWFERLERLTNGNQISLFFDMSDTGILNMDMEFIKYLINLCKSYYPNFFKLYYYF
;
A
#
# COMPACT_ATOMS: atom_id res chain seq x y z
N MET A 1 -14.56 -12.65 3.36
CA MET A 1 -14.53 -13.60 4.51
C MET A 1 -13.11 -14.18 4.61
N LEU A 2 -12.66 -14.69 5.77
CA LEU A 2 -11.28 -15.18 5.96
C LEU A 2 -10.84 -16.18 4.87
N TRP A 3 -11.76 -17.06 4.47
CA TRP A 3 -11.53 -18.03 3.39
C TRP A 3 -11.24 -17.39 2.03
N ASP A 4 -11.97 -16.34 1.66
CA ASP A 4 -11.76 -15.59 0.41
C ASP A 4 -10.39 -14.92 0.40
N THR A 5 -9.95 -14.44 1.57
CA THR A 5 -8.60 -13.89 1.75
C THR A 5 -7.54 -14.96 1.54
N CYS A 6 -7.69 -16.17 2.10
CA CYS A 6 -6.77 -17.27 1.85
C CYS A 6 -6.70 -17.65 0.36
N ILE A 7 -7.85 -17.77 -0.31
CA ILE A 7 -7.92 -18.06 -1.75
C ILE A 7 -7.21 -16.97 -2.55
N TRP A 8 -7.49 -15.69 -2.24
CA TRP A 8 -6.87 -14.58 -2.94
C TRP A 8 -5.35 -14.55 -2.71
N ARG A 9 -4.89 -14.74 -1.48
CA ARG A 9 -3.45 -14.78 -1.13
C ARG A 9 -2.71 -15.84 -1.95
N SER A 10 -3.29 -17.04 -2.05
CA SER A 10 -2.75 -18.13 -2.86
C SER A 10 -2.73 -17.79 -4.35
N LYS A 11 -3.81 -17.23 -4.90
CA LYS A 11 -3.88 -16.85 -6.33
C LYS A 11 -2.98 -15.68 -6.71
N PHE A 12 -2.85 -14.70 -5.82
CA PHE A 12 -2.01 -13.52 -6.02
C PHE A 12 -0.53 -13.86 -5.85
N GLY A 13 -0.22 -14.87 -5.05
CA GLY A 13 1.14 -15.26 -4.71
C GLY A 13 1.77 -14.31 -3.69
N THR A 14 1.05 -13.98 -2.62
CA THR A 14 1.52 -13.00 -1.63
C THR A 14 2.78 -13.46 -0.89
N ASN A 15 2.91 -14.76 -0.66
CA ASN A 15 4.01 -15.34 0.12
C ASN A 15 5.31 -15.40 -0.69
N GLU A 16 5.18 -15.38 -2.01
CA GLU A 16 6.28 -15.43 -2.97
C GLU A 16 6.90 -14.05 -3.17
N ILE A 17 6.23 -12.97 -2.76
CA ILE A 17 6.73 -11.60 -2.94
C ILE A 17 7.85 -11.31 -1.94
N THR A 18 9.03 -11.01 -2.46
CA THR A 18 10.23 -10.70 -1.69
C THR A 18 10.88 -9.42 -2.22
N GLU A 19 11.84 -8.88 -1.47
CA GLU A 19 12.64 -7.73 -1.90
C GLU A 19 13.47 -8.03 -3.17
N GLU A 20 13.70 -9.30 -3.48
CA GLU A 20 14.44 -9.74 -4.66
C GLU A 20 13.62 -9.69 -5.95
N ASN A 21 12.30 -9.91 -5.86
CA ASN A 21 11.43 -10.04 -7.03
C ASN A 21 10.42 -8.90 -7.20
N VAL A 22 10.22 -8.08 -6.18
CA VAL A 22 9.52 -6.81 -6.33
C VAL A 22 10.40 -5.84 -7.13
N ARG A 23 9.78 -4.99 -7.95
CA ARG A 23 10.49 -4.00 -8.78
C ARG A 23 11.26 -3.02 -7.90
N LYS A 24 12.58 -3.19 -7.81
CA LYS A 24 13.48 -2.37 -7.00
C LYS A 24 13.41 -0.89 -7.38
N ASP A 25 13.35 -0.60 -8.68
CA ASP A 25 13.16 0.75 -9.17
C ASP A 25 11.87 1.40 -8.66
N TYR A 26 10.83 0.63 -8.33
CA TYR A 26 9.61 1.17 -7.74
C TYR A 26 9.75 1.40 -6.22
N LEU A 27 10.55 0.57 -5.53
CA LEU A 27 10.88 0.77 -4.13
C LEU A 27 11.75 2.03 -3.95
N ASP A 28 12.77 2.17 -4.78
CA ASP A 28 13.81 3.20 -4.65
C ASP A 28 13.29 4.62 -4.93
N ILE A 29 12.19 4.74 -5.69
CA ILE A 29 11.51 6.02 -5.92
C ILE A 29 11.00 6.64 -4.61
N GLY A 30 10.76 5.83 -3.56
CA GLY A 30 10.20 6.33 -2.31
C GLY A 30 8.72 6.68 -2.41
N LEU A 31 7.98 6.05 -3.35
CA LEU A 31 6.53 6.23 -3.49
C LEU A 31 5.79 5.87 -2.20
N CYS A 32 6.24 4.84 -1.49
CA CYS A 32 5.69 4.43 -0.22
C CYS A 32 6.78 4.23 0.83
N PHE A 33 6.54 4.64 2.07
CA PHE A 33 7.49 4.50 3.17
C PHE A 33 6.82 4.56 4.55
N ILE A 34 7.56 4.18 5.60
CA ILE A 34 7.11 4.26 6.99
C ILE A 34 7.55 5.59 7.59
N HIS A 35 6.65 6.33 8.24
CA HIS A 35 6.91 7.63 8.84
C HIS A 35 6.59 7.65 10.34
N GLY A 36 7.35 6.90 11.15
CA GLY A 36 7.19 6.88 12.60
C GLY A 36 5.82 6.37 13.06
N LYS A 37 5.25 7.03 14.08
CA LYS A 37 3.98 6.66 14.72
C LYS A 37 3.04 7.85 14.80
N ASP A 38 1.75 7.59 14.68
CA ASP A 38 0.71 8.60 14.91
C ASP A 38 0.50 8.89 16.41
N LYS A 39 -0.43 9.80 16.72
CA LYS A 39 -0.78 10.18 18.09
C LYS A 39 -1.32 9.02 18.94
N ASP A 40 -1.85 7.98 18.30
CA ASP A 40 -2.37 6.76 18.95
C ASP A 40 -1.29 5.65 19.04
N GLY A 41 -0.04 5.96 18.64
CA GLY A 41 1.09 5.04 18.66
C GLY A 41 1.09 4.01 17.53
N LYS A 42 0.21 4.15 16.53
CA LYS A 42 0.13 3.26 15.37
C LYS A 42 1.18 3.63 14.34
N THR A 43 1.79 2.62 13.72
CA THR A 43 2.80 2.84 12.67
C THR A 43 2.16 3.57 11.49
N MET A 44 2.78 4.66 11.04
CA MET A 44 2.30 5.42 9.89
C MET A 44 2.95 4.92 8.60
N PHE A 45 2.11 4.61 7.62
CA PHE A 45 2.52 4.24 6.28
C PHE A 45 2.07 5.34 5.31
N VAL A 46 3.03 5.97 4.64
CA VAL A 46 2.83 7.12 3.76
C VAL A 46 2.92 6.69 2.30
N ILE A 47 2.00 7.17 1.48
CA ILE A 47 2.05 7.12 0.01
C ILE A 47 2.22 8.54 -0.51
N LYS A 48 3.32 8.84 -1.18
CA LYS A 48 3.62 10.16 -1.75
C LYS A 48 3.05 10.29 -3.17
N CYS A 49 1.87 10.89 -3.27
CA CYS A 49 1.10 10.92 -4.52
C CYS A 49 1.80 11.69 -5.64
N SER A 50 2.58 12.74 -5.33
CA SER A 50 3.35 13.50 -6.33
C SER A 50 4.42 12.68 -7.07
N LEU A 51 4.81 11.50 -6.56
CA LEU A 51 5.74 10.57 -7.22
C LEU A 51 5.05 9.50 -8.07
N HIS A 52 3.71 9.47 -8.08
CA HIS A 52 2.93 8.63 -8.98
C HIS A 52 2.51 9.42 -10.20
N THR A 53 2.64 8.86 -11.39
CA THR A 53 2.08 9.43 -12.63
C THR A 53 1.24 8.35 -13.29
N LYS A 54 0.00 8.68 -13.64
CA LYS A 54 -0.91 7.71 -14.28
C LYS A 54 -0.27 7.12 -15.55
N GLY A 55 -0.26 5.79 -15.66
CA GLY A 55 0.29 5.07 -16.81
C GLY A 55 1.82 5.01 -16.88
N SER A 56 2.55 5.61 -15.93
CA SER A 56 4.03 5.56 -15.91
C SER A 56 4.59 4.22 -15.44
N LYS A 57 3.77 3.38 -14.80
CA LYS A 57 4.15 2.12 -14.18
C LYS A 57 3.14 1.04 -14.54
N GLU A 58 3.65 -0.16 -14.80
CA GLU A 58 2.84 -1.36 -14.96
C GLU A 58 1.94 -1.60 -13.73
N PHE A 59 0.63 -1.69 -13.96
CA PHE A 59 -0.35 -1.75 -12.88
C PHE A 59 -0.16 -2.99 -11.99
N ASN A 60 0.11 -4.15 -12.59
CA ASN A 60 0.38 -5.40 -11.84
C ASN A 60 1.62 -5.29 -10.94
N GLN A 61 2.64 -4.52 -11.33
CA GLN A 61 3.84 -4.29 -10.52
C GLN A 61 3.54 -3.32 -9.37
N LEU A 62 2.68 -2.31 -9.59
CA LEU A 62 2.18 -1.45 -8.51
C LEU A 62 1.37 -2.24 -7.49
N GLN A 63 0.50 -3.15 -7.94
CA GLN A 63 -0.26 -4.03 -7.05
C GLN A 63 0.69 -4.89 -6.18
N LYS A 64 1.71 -5.51 -6.79
CA LYS A 64 2.72 -6.29 -6.06
C LYS A 64 3.53 -5.44 -5.08
N LEU A 65 3.90 -4.21 -5.45
CA LEU A 65 4.60 -3.27 -4.58
C LEU A 65 3.78 -2.92 -3.33
N VAL A 66 2.49 -2.66 -3.50
CA VAL A 66 1.58 -2.37 -2.38
C VAL A 66 1.46 -3.57 -1.45
N VAL A 67 1.23 -4.76 -2.01
CA VAL A 67 1.11 -6.00 -1.22
C VAL A 67 2.43 -6.30 -0.49
N TYR A 68 3.58 -6.12 -1.14
CA TYR A 68 4.90 -6.23 -0.49
C TYR A 68 4.98 -5.37 0.79
N TRP A 69 4.57 -4.10 0.69
CA TRP A 69 4.56 -3.20 1.84
C TRP A 69 3.58 -3.64 2.93
N PHE A 70 2.39 -4.09 2.56
CA PHE A 70 1.37 -4.52 3.52
C PHE A 70 1.83 -5.75 4.31
N GLU A 71 2.36 -6.76 3.62
CA GLU A 71 2.92 -7.96 4.26
C GLU A 71 4.08 -7.61 5.21
N ARG A 72 4.92 -6.64 4.83
CA ARG A 72 6.02 -6.16 5.68
C ARG A 72 5.50 -5.43 6.91
N LEU A 73 4.49 -4.57 6.75
CA LEU A 73 3.86 -3.84 7.83
C LEU A 73 3.16 -4.77 8.81
N GLU A 74 2.45 -5.79 8.32
CA GLU A 74 1.75 -6.76 9.16
C GLU A 74 2.74 -7.51 10.07
N ARG A 75 3.88 -7.93 9.52
CA ARG A 75 4.99 -8.52 10.30
C ARG A 75 5.59 -7.52 11.29
N LEU A 76 5.85 -6.29 10.85
CA LEU A 76 6.46 -5.25 11.69
C LEU A 76 5.58 -4.86 12.89
N THR A 77 4.26 -4.79 12.69
CA THR A 77 3.32 -4.38 13.73
C THR A 77 2.76 -5.55 14.52
N ASN A 78 3.16 -6.78 14.19
CA ASN A 78 2.59 -8.02 14.72
C ASN A 78 1.06 -8.03 14.60
N GLY A 79 0.55 -7.65 13.41
CA GLY A 79 -0.88 -7.54 13.12
C GLY A 79 -1.60 -6.35 13.76
N ASN A 80 -0.90 -5.45 14.47
CA ASN A 80 -1.53 -4.22 14.95
C ASN A 80 -1.92 -3.29 13.80
N GLN A 81 -2.97 -2.51 14.05
CA GLN A 81 -3.41 -1.46 13.15
C GLN A 81 -2.30 -0.48 12.77
N ILE A 82 -2.36 -0.03 11.52
CA ILE A 82 -1.49 1.00 10.95
C ILE A 82 -2.32 2.17 10.44
N SER A 83 -1.67 3.32 10.31
CA SER A 83 -2.29 4.55 9.81
C SER A 83 -1.82 4.81 8.39
N LEU A 84 -2.73 4.68 7.42
CA LEU A 84 -2.44 4.96 6.01
C LEU A 84 -2.61 6.46 5.76
N PHE A 85 -1.56 7.08 5.22
CA PHE A 85 -1.50 8.51 4.92
C PHE A 85 -1.16 8.73 3.45
N PHE A 86 -2.01 9.48 2.75
CA PHE A 86 -1.72 9.94 1.41
C PHE A 86 -1.13 11.35 1.50
N ASP A 87 0.16 11.47 1.17
CA ASP A 87 0.81 12.77 1.06
C ASP A 87 0.45 13.37 -0.30
N MET A 88 -0.45 14.34 -0.25
CA MET A 88 -0.97 15.07 -1.41
C MET A 88 -0.16 16.32 -1.75
N SER A 89 0.94 16.59 -1.02
CA SER A 89 1.80 17.74 -1.30
C SER A 89 2.35 17.66 -2.72
N ASP A 90 2.27 18.78 -3.45
CA ASP A 90 2.70 18.91 -4.85
C ASP A 90 2.02 17.93 -5.82
N THR A 91 0.86 17.37 -5.45
CA THR A 91 0.13 16.42 -6.29
C THR A 91 -0.75 17.17 -7.30
N GLY A 92 -0.43 17.03 -8.59
CA GLY A 92 -1.23 17.55 -9.69
C GLY A 92 -2.26 16.54 -10.21
N ILE A 93 -3.09 16.99 -11.16
CA ILE A 93 -4.14 16.15 -11.79
C ILE A 93 -3.55 14.89 -12.46
N LEU A 94 -2.35 14.99 -13.04
CA LEU A 94 -1.68 13.86 -13.70
C LEU A 94 -1.22 12.77 -12.73
N ASN A 95 -1.03 13.13 -11.47
CA ASN A 95 -0.66 12.22 -10.40
C ASN A 95 -1.88 11.47 -9.83
N MET A 96 -3.10 11.96 -10.11
CA MET A 96 -4.35 11.38 -9.62
C MET A 96 -4.78 10.18 -10.47
N ASP A 97 -4.45 8.99 -9.99
CA ASP A 97 -4.86 7.73 -10.59
C ASP A 97 -6.02 7.10 -9.83
N MET A 98 -7.24 7.43 -10.25
CA MET A 98 -8.47 6.94 -9.63
C MET A 98 -8.65 5.43 -9.72
N GLU A 99 -8.04 4.78 -10.72
CA GLU A 99 -8.09 3.32 -10.84
C GLU A 99 -7.24 2.67 -9.74
N PHE A 100 -6.02 3.19 -9.55
CA PHE A 100 -5.14 2.75 -8.48
C PHE A 100 -5.73 3.01 -7.09
N ILE A 101 -6.33 4.17 -6.85
CA ILE A 101 -6.99 4.49 -5.57
C ILE A 101 -8.16 3.52 -5.29
N LYS A 102 -9.01 3.24 -6.30
CA LYS A 102 -10.10 2.27 -6.16
C LYS A 102 -9.59 0.87 -5.85
N TYR A 103 -8.51 0.45 -6.53
CA TYR A 103 -7.85 -0.81 -6.24
C TYR A 103 -7.38 -0.88 -4.79
N LEU A 104 -6.68 0.15 -4.29
CA LEU A 104 -6.16 0.17 -2.93
C LEU A 104 -7.28 0.07 -1.88
N ILE A 105 -8.36 0.85 -2.07
CA ILE A 105 -9.53 0.81 -1.19
C ILE A 105 -10.15 -0.60 -1.15
N ASN A 106 -10.29 -1.24 -2.32
CA ASN A 106 -10.85 -2.59 -2.40
C ASN A 106 -9.92 -3.63 -1.78
N LEU A 107 -8.60 -3.53 -2.02
CA LEU A 107 -7.59 -4.40 -1.41
C LEU A 107 -7.69 -4.36 0.12
N CYS A 108 -7.69 -3.15 0.70
CA CYS A 108 -7.79 -2.98 2.15
C CYS A 108 -9.12 -3.55 2.70
N LYS A 109 -10.25 -3.26 2.05
CA LYS A 109 -11.57 -3.72 2.51
C LYS A 109 -11.75 -5.23 2.42
N SER A 110 -11.27 -5.86 1.34
CA SER A 110 -11.54 -7.26 1.04
C SER A 110 -10.53 -8.21 1.67
N TYR A 111 -9.26 -7.80 1.77
CA TYR A 111 -8.16 -8.72 2.09
C TYR A 111 -7.33 -8.33 3.31
N TYR A 112 -7.41 -7.07 3.75
CA TYR A 112 -6.73 -6.59 4.97
C TYR A 112 -7.73 -5.91 5.93
N PRO A 113 -8.85 -6.56 6.28
CA PRO A 113 -9.89 -5.96 7.11
C PRO A 113 -9.33 -5.60 8.49
N ASN A 114 -9.74 -4.44 9.02
CA ASN A 114 -9.31 -3.90 10.31
C ASN A 114 -7.81 -3.61 10.47
N PHE A 115 -6.99 -3.79 9.42
CA PHE A 115 -5.55 -3.51 9.48
C PHE A 115 -5.24 -2.01 9.37
N PHE A 116 -6.09 -1.24 8.68
CA PHE A 116 -5.87 0.17 8.40
C PHE A 116 -6.83 1.08 9.17
N LYS A 117 -6.27 2.14 9.77
CA LYS A 117 -6.97 3.38 10.09
C LYS A 117 -6.63 4.38 8.99
N LEU A 118 -7.65 4.87 8.29
CA LEU A 118 -7.46 5.74 7.14
C LEU A 118 -7.60 7.21 7.56
N TYR A 119 -6.56 8.00 7.32
CA TYR A 119 -6.61 9.45 7.49
C TYR A 119 -6.43 10.12 6.13
N TYR A 120 -7.34 11.05 5.81
CA TYR A 120 -7.18 11.95 4.67
C TYR A 120 -6.76 13.30 5.21
N TYR A 121 -5.57 13.76 4.85
CA TYR A 121 -5.16 15.15 5.06
C TYR A 121 -4.90 15.77 3.70
N PHE A 122 -5.58 16.89 3.45
CA PHE A 122 -5.38 17.76 2.31
C PHE A 122 -4.27 18.76 2.61
#